data_AF-A0A5C7PYJ8-F1
#
_entry.id   AF-A0A5C7PYJ8-F1
#
_cell.length_a   1.000
_cell.length_b   1.000
_cell.length_c   1.000
_cell.angle_alpha   90.00
_cell.angle_beta   90.00
_cell.angle_gamma   90.00
#
_symmetry.space_group_name_H-M   'P 1'
#
loop_
_entity.id
_entity.type
_entity.pdbx_description
1 polymer ?
#
loop_
_entity_poly.entity_id
_entity_poly.type
_entity_poly.pdbx_seq_one_letter_code
_entity_poly.pdbx_strand_id
1 'polypeptide(L)'
;MDPTARRRRTVLIATIAGGLILLVLIGVGLYGLIRGPQTTEPAERTPTDGPTATSPALVPAEPEPVVALGGPEEFAAAVAEALFVWDTTSGYGPADYAQMLADVTTDTEADAAASDVRAYLPTPEAWAQLRTHQTRQWITIDTIEIPTAWEDAVAQAAPGQIPDGTVAYTITGTRHRTGYWGTDPVTATHQVAFTVFLTCTPEQTSAPPPADPATGTCLLLRLSQLDNPLR
;
A
#
# COMPACT_ATOMS: atom_id res chain seq x y z
N MET A 1 2.70 -61.49 18.48
CA MET A 1 2.78 -60.02 18.51
C MET A 1 2.77 -59.59 19.97
N ASP A 2 3.87 -59.02 20.46
CA ASP A 2 4.07 -58.75 21.90
C ASP A 2 3.23 -57.56 22.41
N PRO A 3 2.40 -57.74 23.46
CA PRO A 3 1.54 -56.69 24.01
C PRO A 3 2.31 -55.56 24.72
N THR A 4 3.55 -55.81 25.12
CA THR A 4 4.43 -54.85 25.82
C THR A 4 4.95 -53.74 24.91
N ALA A 5 5.20 -54.04 23.62
CA ALA A 5 5.71 -53.08 22.64
C ALA A 5 4.66 -52.01 22.26
N ARG A 6 3.38 -52.39 22.18
CA ARG A 6 2.28 -51.47 21.85
C ARG A 6 2.05 -50.45 22.98
N ARG A 7 2.07 -50.89 24.24
CA ARG A 7 1.89 -50.01 25.40
C ARG A 7 3.01 -48.97 25.51
N ARG A 8 4.27 -49.37 25.25
CA ARG A 8 5.42 -48.45 25.26
C ARG A 8 5.33 -47.38 24.16
N ARG A 9 4.81 -47.74 22.99
CA ARG A 9 4.62 -46.81 21.86
C ARG A 9 3.50 -45.81 22.12
N THR A 10 2.39 -46.23 22.74
CA THR A 10 1.30 -45.32 23.12
C THR A 10 1.72 -44.33 24.23
N VAL A 11 2.52 -44.78 25.20
CA VAL A 11 3.07 -43.90 26.24
C VAL A 11 4.02 -42.86 25.63
N LEU A 12 4.88 -43.25 24.69
CA LEU A 12 5.79 -42.34 23.98
C LEU A 12 5.04 -41.26 23.18
N ILE A 13 3.97 -41.64 22.48
CA ILE A 13 3.14 -40.70 21.71
C ILE A 13 2.41 -39.74 22.64
N ALA A 14 1.85 -40.23 23.76
CA ALA A 14 1.20 -39.39 24.75
C ALA A 14 2.17 -38.38 25.40
N THR A 15 3.42 -38.80 25.68
CA THR A 15 4.44 -37.88 26.23
C THR A 15 4.87 -36.82 25.23
N ILE A 16 5.00 -37.16 23.94
CA ILE A 16 5.38 -36.19 22.90
C ILE A 16 4.25 -35.20 22.67
N ALA A 17 3.01 -35.67 22.55
CA ALA A 17 1.84 -34.81 22.36
C ALA A 17 1.64 -33.87 23.57
N GLY A 18 1.76 -34.40 24.79
CA GLY A 18 1.66 -33.59 26.01
C GLY A 18 2.77 -32.55 26.12
N GLY A 19 4.02 -32.90 25.77
CA GLY A 19 5.14 -31.97 25.75
C GLY A 19 4.96 -30.85 24.73
N LEU A 20 4.42 -31.16 23.55
CA LEU A 20 4.15 -30.19 22.49
C LEU A 20 3.05 -29.20 22.90
N ILE A 21 1.97 -29.69 23.51
CA ILE A 21 0.89 -28.84 24.05
C ILE A 21 1.41 -27.93 25.16
N LEU A 22 2.23 -28.46 26.07
CA LEU A 22 2.82 -27.67 27.15
C LEU A 22 3.72 -26.55 26.61
N LEU A 23 4.53 -26.82 25.59
CA LEU A 23 5.37 -25.81 24.93
C LEU A 23 4.53 -24.71 24.26
N VAL A 24 3.43 -25.06 23.61
CA VAL A 24 2.50 -24.07 23.02
C VAL A 24 1.87 -23.19 24.10
N LEU A 25 1.42 -23.78 25.22
CA LEU A 25 0.86 -23.02 26.33
C LEU A 25 1.87 -22.08 26.98
N ILE A 26 3.13 -22.51 27.14
CA ILE A 26 4.21 -21.67 27.63
C ILE A 26 4.50 -20.51 26.66
N GLY A 27 4.52 -20.79 25.35
CA GLY A 27 4.69 -19.76 24.32
C GLY A 27 3.58 -18.72 24.32
N VAL A 28 2.32 -19.15 24.42
CA VAL A 28 1.15 -18.25 24.51
C VAL A 28 1.18 -17.44 25.82
N GLY A 29 1.55 -18.05 26.94
CA GLY A 29 1.68 -17.36 28.22
C GLY A 29 2.76 -16.28 28.23
N LEU A 30 3.93 -16.58 27.67
CA LEU A 30 5.02 -15.61 27.51
C LEU A 30 4.64 -14.49 26.53
N TYR A 31 3.95 -14.82 25.43
CA TYR A 31 3.47 -13.83 24.47
C TYR A 31 2.43 -12.88 25.08
N GLY A 32 1.54 -13.41 25.93
CA GLY A 32 0.58 -12.62 26.69
C GLY A 32 1.23 -11.71 27.75
N LEU A 33 2.33 -12.15 28.37
CA LEU A 33 3.07 -11.35 29.35
C LEU A 33 3.81 -10.17 28.70
N ILE A 34 4.36 -10.36 27.49
CA ILE A 34 5.07 -9.31 26.74
C ILE A 34 4.09 -8.26 26.21
N ARG A 35 2.85 -8.64 25.87
CA ARG A 35 1.83 -7.68 25.38
C ARG A 35 1.09 -6.90 26.46
N GLY A 36 1.28 -7.24 27.74
CA GLY A 36 0.67 -6.55 28.87
C GLY A 36 -0.87 -6.62 28.90
N PRO A 37 -1.50 -6.68 30.08
CA PRO A 37 -2.94 -6.53 30.17
C PRO A 37 -3.31 -5.08 29.80
N GLN A 38 -4.15 -4.92 28.77
CA GLN A 38 -4.80 -3.65 28.48
C GLN A 38 -5.66 -3.30 29.70
N THR A 39 -5.15 -2.38 30.52
CA THR A 39 -5.87 -1.86 31.67
C THR A 39 -6.86 -0.85 31.12
N THR A 40 -8.07 -1.31 30.81
CA THR A 40 -9.18 -0.39 30.52
C THR A 40 -9.66 0.18 31.85
N GLU A 41 -9.07 1.30 32.26
CA GLU A 41 -9.62 2.14 33.32
C GLU A 41 -10.99 2.69 32.86
N PRO A 42 -12.05 2.62 33.69
CA PRO A 42 -13.31 3.30 33.40
C PRO A 42 -13.13 4.81 33.58
N ALA A 43 -12.83 5.53 32.50
CA ALA A 43 -12.88 6.99 32.52
C ALA A 43 -14.34 7.46 32.60
N GLU A 44 -14.62 8.16 33.69
CA GLU A 44 -15.86 8.82 34.05
C GLU A 44 -16.32 9.78 32.93
N ARG A 45 -17.59 9.63 32.52
CA ARG A 45 -18.22 10.43 31.46
C ARG A 45 -18.43 11.86 31.96
N THR A 46 -17.63 12.80 31.46
CA THR A 46 -17.98 14.23 31.46
C THR A 46 -18.27 14.65 30.02
N PRO A 47 -19.43 15.26 29.71
CA PRO A 47 -19.71 15.73 28.36
C PRO A 47 -18.89 17.00 28.11
N THR A 48 -17.94 16.91 27.19
CA THR A 48 -17.28 18.09 26.60
C THR A 48 -17.27 17.86 25.09
N ASP A 49 -17.75 18.88 24.37
CA ASP A 49 -17.92 18.94 22.93
C ASP A 49 -16.87 18.12 22.17
N GLY A 50 -17.32 17.02 21.55
CA GLY A 50 -16.48 16.20 20.71
C GLY A 50 -16.16 16.94 19.40
N PRO A 51 -14.93 16.81 18.87
CA PRO A 51 -14.67 17.25 17.51
C PRO A 51 -15.55 16.41 16.58
N THR A 52 -16.11 17.06 15.56
CA THR A 52 -16.80 16.42 14.45
C THR A 52 -15.99 15.20 14.00
N ALA A 53 -16.61 14.02 14.04
CA ALA A 53 -16.08 12.84 13.38
C ALA A 53 -15.84 13.22 11.92
N THR A 54 -14.58 13.41 11.54
CA THR A 54 -14.20 13.54 10.13
C THR A 54 -14.72 12.28 9.46
N SER A 55 -15.73 12.45 8.60
CA SER A 55 -16.24 11.41 7.74
C SER A 55 -15.04 10.70 7.09
N PRO A 56 -15.00 9.36 7.02
CA PRO A 56 -13.92 8.68 6.30
C PRO A 56 -13.83 9.31 4.91
N ALA A 57 -12.61 9.66 4.49
CA ALA A 57 -12.35 10.15 3.14
C ALA A 57 -13.15 9.26 2.16
N LEU A 58 -14.05 9.89 1.41
CA LEU A 58 -14.98 9.18 0.55
C LEU A 58 -14.14 8.49 -0.53
N VAL A 59 -13.99 7.17 -0.44
CA VAL A 59 -13.40 6.41 -1.54
C VAL A 59 -14.39 6.51 -2.72
N PRO A 60 -13.94 6.93 -3.92
CA PRO A 60 -14.78 7.01 -5.09
C PRO A 60 -15.52 5.69 -5.37
N ALA A 61 -16.73 5.81 -5.92
CA ALA A 61 -17.56 4.65 -6.23
C ALA A 61 -17.04 3.83 -7.43
N GLU A 62 -16.10 4.39 -8.20
CA GLU A 62 -15.55 3.82 -9.43
C GLU A 62 -14.03 4.10 -9.47
N PRO A 63 -13.21 3.27 -10.15
CA PRO A 63 -11.82 3.59 -10.40
C PRO A 63 -11.70 4.94 -11.13
N GLU A 64 -10.99 5.89 -10.52
CA GLU A 64 -10.79 7.21 -11.11
C GLU A 64 -9.60 7.18 -12.08
N PRO A 65 -9.73 7.78 -13.28
CA PRO A 65 -8.61 7.94 -14.20
C PRO A 65 -7.50 8.79 -13.58
N VAL A 66 -6.24 8.40 -13.82
CA VAL A 66 -5.10 9.23 -13.41
C VAL A 66 -5.03 10.47 -14.30
N VAL A 67 -5.03 11.64 -13.68
CA VAL A 67 -4.85 12.91 -14.39
C VAL A 67 -3.38 13.04 -14.79
N ALA A 68 -3.09 12.81 -16.07
CA ALA A 68 -1.74 12.91 -16.65
C ALA A 68 -1.28 14.34 -16.95
N LEU A 69 -2.20 15.30 -16.93
CA LEU A 69 -1.92 16.71 -17.21
C LEU A 69 -1.61 17.44 -15.90
N GLY A 70 -0.48 18.13 -15.85
CA GLY A 70 -0.07 18.86 -14.66
C GLY A 70 1.43 19.01 -14.57
N GLY A 71 1.91 19.27 -13.35
CA GLY A 71 3.31 19.12 -13.01
C GLY A 71 3.63 17.68 -12.57
N PRO A 72 4.92 17.37 -12.46
CA PRO A 72 5.39 16.03 -12.11
C PRO A 72 5.00 15.61 -10.68
N GLU A 73 4.94 16.56 -9.74
CA GLU A 73 4.55 16.29 -8.35
C GLU A 73 3.05 15.97 -8.24
N GLU A 74 2.17 16.73 -8.92
CA GLU A 74 0.74 16.42 -8.94
C GLU A 74 0.46 15.07 -9.61
N PHE A 75 1.19 14.73 -10.68
CA PHE A 75 1.08 13.41 -11.30
C PHE A 75 1.52 12.29 -10.35
N ALA A 76 2.61 12.48 -9.60
CA ALA A 76 3.07 11.51 -8.61
C ALA A 76 2.02 11.28 -7.50
N ALA A 77 1.36 12.35 -7.05
CA ALA A 77 0.23 12.26 -6.11
C ALA A 77 -0.96 11.48 -6.70
N ALA A 78 -1.35 11.78 -7.93
CA ALA A 78 -2.45 11.08 -8.61
C ALA A 78 -2.17 9.58 -8.81
N VAL A 79 -0.92 9.22 -9.13
CA VAL A 79 -0.49 7.81 -9.18
C VAL A 79 -0.59 7.15 -7.81
N ALA A 80 -0.17 7.83 -6.73
CA ALA A 80 -0.29 7.31 -5.37
C ALA A 80 -1.75 7.10 -4.97
N GLU A 81 -2.65 8.03 -5.30
CA GLU A 81 -4.08 7.86 -5.05
C GLU A 81 -4.63 6.67 -5.82
N ALA A 82 -4.37 6.55 -7.12
CA ALA A 82 -4.85 5.42 -7.92
C ALA A 82 -4.29 4.05 -7.46
N LEU A 83 -3.11 3.99 -6.86
CA LEU A 83 -2.55 2.77 -6.26
C LEU A 83 -3.27 2.35 -4.95
N PHE A 84 -3.73 3.33 -4.16
CA PHE A 84 -4.16 3.07 -2.77
C PHE A 84 -5.65 3.29 -2.53
N VAL A 85 -6.35 4.02 -3.39
CA VAL A 85 -7.77 4.37 -3.27
C VAL A 85 -8.60 3.35 -4.02
N TRP A 86 -9.25 2.46 -3.28
CA TRP A 86 -10.15 1.46 -3.85
C TRP A 86 -11.21 0.97 -2.87
N ASP A 87 -12.34 0.52 -3.42
CA ASP A 87 -13.48 -0.01 -2.67
C ASP A 87 -13.88 -1.39 -3.22
N THR A 88 -13.83 -2.43 -2.38
CA THR A 88 -14.24 -3.78 -2.79
C THR A 88 -15.75 -3.94 -3.02
N THR A 89 -16.55 -2.97 -2.58
CA THR A 89 -18.02 -2.89 -2.75
C THR A 89 -18.45 -2.18 -4.04
N SER A 90 -17.52 -1.53 -4.74
CA SER A 90 -17.76 -0.77 -5.98
C SER A 90 -18.19 -1.62 -7.19
N GLY A 91 -18.00 -2.94 -7.12
CA GLY A 91 -18.22 -3.85 -8.25
C GLY A 91 -16.99 -4.06 -9.14
N TYR A 92 -15.94 -3.26 -8.97
CA TYR A 92 -14.68 -3.38 -9.69
C TYR A 92 -13.70 -4.35 -9.00
N GLY A 93 -12.75 -4.86 -9.76
CA GLY A 93 -11.66 -5.72 -9.29
C GLY A 93 -10.29 -5.06 -9.43
N PRO A 94 -9.23 -5.72 -8.91
CA PRO A 94 -7.86 -5.18 -8.95
C PRO A 94 -7.39 -4.79 -10.36
N ALA A 95 -7.81 -5.54 -11.40
CA ALA A 95 -7.41 -5.26 -12.78
C ALA A 95 -7.99 -3.94 -13.30
N ASP A 96 -9.20 -3.55 -12.87
CA ASP A 96 -9.83 -2.30 -13.30
C ASP A 96 -9.09 -1.09 -12.72
N TYR A 97 -8.65 -1.17 -11.46
CA TYR A 97 -7.79 -0.15 -10.85
C TYR A 97 -6.39 -0.12 -11.49
N ALA A 98 -5.83 -1.29 -11.83
CA ALA A 98 -4.55 -1.36 -12.53
C ALA A 98 -4.62 -0.71 -13.93
N GLN A 99 -5.76 -0.80 -14.60
CA GLN A 99 -5.96 -0.20 -15.92
C GLN A 99 -5.78 1.32 -15.90
N MET A 100 -6.26 2.00 -14.85
CA MET A 100 -6.11 3.46 -14.72
C MET A 100 -4.64 3.90 -14.71
N LEU A 101 -3.74 3.06 -14.17
CA LEU A 101 -2.29 3.30 -14.20
C LEU A 101 -1.68 2.89 -15.55
N ALA A 102 -2.15 1.81 -16.16
CA ALA A 102 -1.69 1.37 -17.48
C ALA A 102 -1.95 2.44 -18.55
N ASP A 103 -3.08 3.13 -18.48
CA ASP A 103 -3.48 4.17 -19.44
C ASP A 103 -2.53 5.40 -19.44
N VAL A 104 -1.78 5.60 -18.36
CA VAL A 104 -0.79 6.68 -18.21
C VAL A 104 0.65 6.19 -18.17
N THR A 105 0.89 4.92 -18.52
CA THR A 105 2.23 4.32 -18.54
C THR A 105 2.86 4.49 -19.93
N THR A 106 4.18 4.68 -19.99
CA THR A 106 4.85 4.72 -21.30
C THR A 106 4.85 3.35 -21.98
N ASP A 107 4.70 3.32 -23.30
CA ASP A 107 4.74 2.07 -24.08
C ASP A 107 6.05 1.29 -23.88
N THR A 108 7.16 2.00 -23.64
CA THR A 108 8.49 1.38 -23.49
C THR A 108 8.67 0.67 -22.15
N GLU A 109 7.99 1.11 -21.09
CA GLU A 109 8.08 0.53 -19.75
C GLU A 109 6.84 -0.29 -19.35
N ALA A 110 5.86 -0.41 -20.24
CA ALA A 110 4.54 -0.99 -19.96
C ALA A 110 4.58 -2.34 -19.23
N ASP A 111 5.41 -3.28 -19.68
CA ASP A 111 5.51 -4.62 -19.07
C ASP A 111 6.05 -4.57 -17.63
N ALA A 112 7.09 -3.75 -17.42
CA ALA A 112 7.75 -3.60 -16.13
C ALA A 112 6.87 -2.83 -15.14
N ALA A 113 6.31 -1.70 -15.58
CA ALA A 113 5.35 -0.92 -14.81
C ALA A 113 4.12 -1.75 -14.43
N ALA A 114 3.55 -2.54 -15.34
CA ALA A 114 2.43 -3.42 -15.03
C ALA A 114 2.79 -4.46 -13.97
N SER A 115 4.03 -4.95 -13.96
CA SER A 115 4.53 -5.82 -12.89
C SER A 115 4.64 -5.09 -11.56
N ASP A 116 5.17 -3.87 -11.56
CA ASP A 116 5.29 -3.07 -10.35
C ASP A 116 3.89 -2.76 -9.78
N VAL A 117 2.95 -2.27 -10.59
CA VAL A 117 1.56 -1.97 -10.21
C VAL A 117 0.86 -3.18 -9.58
N ARG A 118 1.02 -4.37 -10.19
CA ARG A 118 0.44 -5.61 -9.65
C ARG A 118 0.95 -5.96 -8.25
N ALA A 119 2.14 -5.50 -7.86
CA ALA A 119 2.67 -5.72 -6.52
C ALA A 119 2.02 -4.82 -5.45
N TYR A 120 1.40 -3.70 -5.84
CA TYR A 120 0.69 -2.79 -4.93
C TYR A 120 -0.75 -3.21 -4.68
N LEU A 121 -1.39 -3.83 -5.68
CA LEU A 121 -2.80 -4.19 -5.62
C LEU A 121 -3.01 -5.58 -4.99
N PRO A 122 -4.12 -5.81 -4.28
CA PRO A 122 -4.43 -7.15 -3.77
C PRO A 122 -4.58 -8.16 -4.90
N THR A 123 -4.15 -9.41 -4.68
CA THR A 123 -4.43 -10.50 -5.62
C THR A 123 -5.94 -10.74 -5.74
N PRO A 124 -6.44 -11.36 -6.82
CA PRO A 124 -7.86 -11.68 -6.96
C PRO A 124 -8.45 -12.46 -5.77
N GLU A 125 -7.69 -13.40 -5.20
CA GLU A 125 -8.09 -14.19 -4.04
C GLU A 125 -8.13 -13.35 -2.76
N ALA A 126 -7.14 -12.46 -2.57
CA ALA A 126 -7.14 -11.52 -1.47
C ALA A 126 -8.30 -10.52 -1.59
N TRP A 127 -8.58 -10.03 -2.80
CA TRP A 127 -9.70 -9.14 -3.07
C TRP A 127 -11.05 -9.79 -2.76
N ALA A 128 -11.23 -11.05 -3.14
CA ALA A 128 -12.45 -11.81 -2.82
C ALA A 128 -12.67 -11.91 -1.30
N GLN A 129 -11.60 -12.10 -0.52
CA GLN A 129 -11.68 -12.10 0.94
C GLN A 129 -11.96 -10.69 1.49
N LEU A 130 -11.27 -9.66 1.01
CA LEU A 130 -11.50 -8.28 1.45
C LEU A 130 -12.93 -7.81 1.18
N ARG A 131 -13.55 -8.30 0.10
CA ARG A 131 -14.94 -8.02 -0.26
C ARG A 131 -15.94 -8.56 0.77
N THR A 132 -15.69 -9.70 1.40
CA THR A 132 -16.59 -10.22 2.46
C THR A 132 -16.62 -9.29 3.67
N HIS A 133 -15.54 -8.52 3.85
CA HIS A 133 -15.38 -7.50 4.88
C HIS A 133 -15.76 -6.10 4.41
N GLN A 134 -16.28 -5.94 3.17
CA GLN A 134 -16.62 -4.63 2.58
C GLN A 134 -15.45 -3.64 2.70
N THR A 135 -14.23 -4.12 2.44
CA THR A 135 -13.02 -3.35 2.70
C THR A 135 -12.89 -2.18 1.74
N ARG A 136 -12.53 -1.03 2.29
CA ARG A 136 -12.11 0.19 1.58
C ARG A 136 -10.70 0.55 1.99
N GLN A 137 -9.93 1.07 1.05
CA GLN A 137 -8.59 1.58 1.29
C GLN A 137 -8.43 2.97 0.68
N TRP A 138 -7.64 3.80 1.35
CA TRP A 138 -7.12 5.05 0.80
C TRP A 138 -5.74 5.34 1.40
N ILE A 139 -5.09 6.38 0.90
CA ILE A 139 -3.85 6.91 1.45
C ILE A 139 -4.06 8.37 1.87
N THR A 140 -3.43 8.77 2.95
CA THR A 140 -3.16 10.17 3.26
C THR A 140 -1.68 10.39 2.96
N ILE A 141 -1.37 11.21 1.96
CA ILE A 141 0.02 11.50 1.60
C ILE A 141 0.61 12.47 2.62
N ASP A 142 1.77 12.12 3.16
CA ASP A 142 2.49 12.92 4.17
C ASP A 142 3.56 13.79 3.50
N THR A 143 4.36 13.21 2.58
CA THR A 143 5.38 13.93 1.81
C THR A 143 5.51 13.40 0.39
N ILE A 144 5.92 14.29 -0.52
CA ILE A 144 6.35 13.97 -1.89
C ILE A 144 7.66 14.73 -2.11
N GLU A 145 8.76 14.03 -2.33
CA GLU A 145 10.09 14.64 -2.47
C GLU A 145 10.98 13.90 -3.46
N ILE A 146 11.89 14.61 -4.11
CA ILE A 146 12.91 13.97 -4.95
C ILE A 146 13.94 13.32 -4.01
N PRO A 147 14.17 11.99 -4.09
CA PRO A 147 15.07 11.32 -3.17
C PRO A 147 16.52 11.76 -3.41
N THR A 148 17.30 11.83 -2.33
CA THR A 148 18.69 12.29 -2.38
C THR A 148 19.56 11.46 -3.33
N ALA A 149 19.37 10.14 -3.38
CA ALA A 149 20.10 9.29 -4.32
C ALA A 149 19.67 9.44 -5.80
N TRP A 150 18.66 10.26 -6.12
CA TRP A 150 18.28 10.48 -7.52
C TRP A 150 19.39 11.15 -8.33
N GLU A 151 20.05 12.16 -7.75
CA GLU A 151 21.16 12.86 -8.42
C GLU A 151 22.31 11.91 -8.72
N ASP A 152 22.65 11.04 -7.75
CA ASP A 152 23.67 10.01 -7.91
C ASP A 152 23.27 8.97 -8.97
N ALA A 153 22.00 8.54 -8.98
CA ALA A 153 21.48 7.60 -9.97
C ALA A 153 21.58 8.17 -11.40
N VAL A 154 21.26 9.46 -11.57
CA VAL A 154 21.40 10.16 -12.86
C VAL A 154 22.88 10.28 -13.26
N ALA A 155 23.77 10.63 -12.33
CA ALA A 155 25.20 10.76 -12.62
C ALA A 155 25.88 9.43 -12.97
N GLN A 156 25.37 8.31 -12.45
CA GLN A 156 25.91 6.97 -12.67
C GLN A 156 25.28 6.25 -13.87
N ALA A 157 24.16 6.75 -14.40
CA ALA A 157 23.45 6.14 -15.51
C ALA A 157 24.31 6.18 -16.80
N ALA A 158 24.31 5.08 -17.53
CA ALA A 158 24.88 5.07 -18.87
C ALA A 158 24.06 5.99 -19.81
N PRO A 159 24.66 6.57 -20.87
CA PRO A 159 23.92 7.39 -21.82
C PRO A 159 22.69 6.66 -22.38
N GLY A 160 21.52 7.27 -22.26
CA GLY A 160 20.24 6.71 -22.71
C GLY A 160 19.63 5.64 -21.78
N GLN A 161 20.23 5.35 -20.62
CA GLN A 161 19.65 4.44 -19.63
C GLN A 161 18.46 5.05 -18.90
N ILE A 162 18.50 6.35 -18.65
CA ILE A 162 17.39 7.12 -18.09
C ILE A 162 16.86 8.02 -19.22
N PRO A 163 15.58 7.92 -19.61
CA PRO A 163 15.00 8.79 -20.62
C PRO A 163 15.08 10.26 -20.21
N ASP A 164 15.23 11.16 -21.19
CA ASP A 164 15.24 12.59 -20.93
C ASP A 164 13.93 13.04 -20.26
N GLY A 165 14.02 14.01 -19.34
CA GLY A 165 12.87 14.50 -18.58
C GLY A 165 12.36 13.56 -17.49
N THR A 166 13.05 12.44 -17.23
CA THR A 166 12.72 11.54 -16.11
C THR A 166 13.05 12.19 -14.77
N VAL A 167 12.16 12.00 -13.80
CA VAL A 167 12.34 12.37 -12.40
C VAL A 167 11.78 11.27 -11.49
N ALA A 168 12.34 11.14 -10.30
CA ALA A 168 11.86 10.24 -9.27
C ALA A 168 11.28 11.04 -8.09
N TYR A 169 10.11 10.63 -7.60
CA TYR A 169 9.51 11.15 -6.37
C TYR A 169 9.31 10.04 -5.37
N THR A 170 9.92 10.17 -4.19
CA THR A 170 9.62 9.34 -3.04
C THR A 170 8.42 9.93 -2.30
N ILE A 171 7.39 9.11 -2.15
CA ILE A 171 6.15 9.43 -1.46
C ILE A 171 6.15 8.69 -0.13
N THR A 172 5.87 9.42 0.94
CA THR A 172 5.52 8.83 2.24
C THR A 172 4.07 9.14 2.56
N GLY A 173 3.42 8.23 3.27
CA GLY A 173 2.03 8.42 3.63
C GLY A 173 1.51 7.39 4.60
N THR A 174 0.28 7.62 5.04
CA THR A 174 -0.47 6.69 5.85
C THR A 174 -1.53 5.98 5.02
N ARG A 175 -1.38 4.68 4.82
CA ARG A 175 -2.42 3.83 4.24
C ARG A 175 -3.49 3.53 5.29
N HIS A 176 -4.74 3.82 4.96
CA HIS A 176 -5.89 3.53 5.79
C HIS A 176 -6.71 2.40 5.17
N ARG A 177 -7.25 1.52 6.01
CA ARG A 177 -8.26 0.54 5.64
C ARG A 177 -9.42 0.59 6.61
N THR A 178 -10.62 0.44 6.07
CA THR A 178 -11.84 0.24 6.87
C THR A 178 -12.60 -0.96 6.31
N GLY A 179 -13.40 -1.60 7.16
CA GLY A 179 -14.25 -2.71 6.78
C GLY A 179 -15.04 -3.21 7.98
N TYR A 180 -15.58 -4.42 7.86
CA TYR A 180 -16.38 -5.06 8.90
C TYR A 180 -15.86 -6.45 9.23
N TRP A 181 -15.82 -6.76 10.52
CA TRP A 181 -15.70 -8.13 11.02
C TRP A 181 -17.06 -8.59 11.52
N GLY A 182 -17.78 -9.37 10.70
CA GLY A 182 -19.19 -9.63 10.94
C GLY A 182 -19.99 -8.33 10.83
N THR A 183 -20.55 -7.84 11.94
CA THR A 183 -21.25 -6.55 12.01
C THR A 183 -20.41 -5.42 12.61
N ASP A 184 -19.22 -5.73 13.13
CA ASP A 184 -18.42 -4.77 13.86
C ASP A 184 -17.50 -4.01 12.90
N PRO A 185 -17.55 -2.66 12.87
CA PRO A 185 -16.64 -1.88 12.05
C PRO A 185 -15.20 -1.98 12.58
N VAL A 186 -14.24 -2.16 11.68
CA VAL A 186 -12.81 -2.24 11.99
C VAL A 186 -12.02 -1.31 11.09
N THR A 187 -10.93 -0.76 11.64
CA THR A 187 -10.03 0.15 10.94
C THR A 187 -8.58 -0.27 11.16
N ALA A 188 -7.74 -0.11 10.14
CA ALA A 188 -6.30 -0.35 10.23
C ALA A 188 -5.54 0.77 9.51
N THR A 189 -4.39 1.16 10.06
CA THR A 189 -3.52 2.19 9.48
C THR A 189 -2.08 1.71 9.45
N HIS A 190 -1.38 1.96 8.36
CA HIS A 190 0.02 1.59 8.20
C HIS A 190 0.78 2.69 7.48
N GLN A 191 1.97 3.03 7.99
CA GLN A 191 2.91 3.87 7.28
C GLN A 191 3.38 3.16 6.02
N VAL A 192 3.49 3.90 4.93
CA VAL A 192 3.99 3.40 3.65
C VAL A 192 4.98 4.37 3.04
N ALA A 193 5.97 3.84 2.31
CA ALA A 193 6.87 4.65 1.50
C ALA A 193 7.24 3.96 0.20
N PHE A 194 7.27 4.71 -0.91
CA PHE A 194 7.62 4.18 -2.22
C PHE A 194 8.08 5.29 -3.16
N THR A 195 8.68 4.94 -4.29
CA THR A 195 9.17 5.90 -5.30
C THR A 195 8.43 5.71 -6.61
N VAL A 196 7.96 6.81 -7.18
CA VAL A 196 7.37 6.92 -8.51
C VAL A 196 8.41 7.47 -9.47
N PHE A 197 8.70 6.74 -10.55
CA PHE A 197 9.55 7.21 -11.63
C PHE A 197 8.65 7.60 -12.80
N LEU A 198 8.76 8.84 -13.26
CA LEU A 198 7.89 9.42 -14.27
C LEU A 198 8.69 10.31 -15.22
N THR A 199 8.13 10.57 -16.39
CA THR A 199 8.64 11.58 -17.32
C THR A 199 7.51 12.53 -17.69
N CYS A 200 7.81 13.82 -17.82
CA CYS A 200 6.84 14.81 -18.29
C CYS A 200 7.35 15.46 -19.56
N THR A 201 6.51 15.44 -20.59
CA THR A 201 6.77 16.20 -21.81
C THR A 201 6.21 17.61 -21.63
N PRO A 202 7.02 18.67 -21.73
CA PRO A 202 6.50 20.03 -21.59
C PRO A 202 5.48 20.27 -22.70
N GLU A 203 4.35 20.91 -22.38
CA GLU A 203 3.47 21.41 -23.43
C GLU A 203 4.27 22.39 -24.30
N GLN A 204 4.34 22.15 -25.60
CA GLN A 204 4.95 23.07 -26.56
C GLN A 204 4.09 24.32 -26.68
N THR A 205 4.13 25.18 -25.66
CA THR A 205 3.63 26.54 -25.78
C THR A 205 4.72 27.34 -26.50
N SER A 206 4.39 27.94 -27.65
CA SER A 206 5.31 28.76 -28.45
C SER A 206 5.74 30.09 -27.78
N ALA A 207 5.52 30.21 -26.47
CA ALA A 207 5.82 31.39 -25.67
C ALA A 207 7.09 31.14 -24.81
N PRO A 208 7.83 32.19 -24.42
CA PRO A 208 9.00 32.05 -23.55
C PRO A 208 8.66 31.28 -22.27
N PRO A 209 9.56 30.43 -21.75
CA PRO A 209 9.29 29.61 -20.59
C PRO A 209 8.91 30.51 -19.39
N PRO A 210 7.78 30.24 -18.71
CA PRO A 210 7.46 30.92 -17.46
C PRO A 210 8.43 30.47 -16.36
N ALA A 211 8.46 31.24 -15.26
CA ALA A 211 9.22 30.89 -14.06
C ALA A 211 8.61 29.72 -13.26
N ASP A 212 7.40 29.27 -13.66
CA ASP A 212 6.67 28.14 -13.10
C ASP A 212 7.08 26.82 -13.78
N PRO A 213 7.02 25.67 -13.07
CA PRO A 213 7.27 24.37 -13.69
C PRO A 213 6.34 24.19 -14.89
N ALA A 214 6.91 23.88 -16.05
CA ALA A 214 6.16 23.70 -17.29
C ALA A 214 5.08 22.64 -17.10
N THR A 215 3.82 23.03 -17.27
CA THR A 215 2.69 22.10 -17.33
C THR A 215 2.88 21.20 -18.55
N GLY A 216 2.76 19.90 -18.36
CA GLY A 216 3.06 18.89 -19.38
C GLY A 216 2.18 17.67 -19.24
N THR A 217 2.25 16.79 -20.25
CA THR A 217 1.69 15.44 -20.11
C THR A 217 2.76 14.56 -19.49
N CYS A 218 2.45 14.02 -18.31
CA CYS A 218 3.30 13.11 -17.57
C CYS A 218 2.89 11.66 -17.80
N LEU A 219 3.88 10.78 -17.82
CA LEU A 219 3.71 9.35 -17.98
C LEU A 219 4.49 8.59 -16.91
N LEU A 220 3.88 7.53 -16.39
CA LEU A 220 4.49 6.61 -15.44
C LEU A 220 5.52 5.74 -16.18
N LEU A 221 6.72 5.64 -15.60
CA LEU A 221 7.77 4.74 -16.08
C LEU A 221 7.82 3.50 -15.20
N ARG A 222 8.07 3.66 -13.90
CA ARG A 222 8.32 2.56 -12.96
C ARG A 222 7.82 2.92 -11.57
N LEU A 223 7.62 1.90 -10.73
CA LEU A 223 7.42 2.08 -9.30
C LEU A 223 8.51 1.29 -8.55
N SER A 224 9.01 1.83 -7.44
CA SER A 224 9.80 1.01 -6.53
C SER A 224 8.92 -0.07 -5.88
N GLN A 225 9.53 -0.99 -5.15
CA GLN A 225 8.75 -1.86 -4.25
C GLN A 225 8.18 -1.03 -3.09
N LEU A 226 6.97 -1.39 -2.65
CA LEU A 226 6.33 -0.83 -1.46
C LEU A 226 7.24 -1.02 -0.22
N ASP A 227 7.37 0.03 0.57
CA ASP A 227 8.22 0.14 1.77
C ASP A 227 9.72 -0.02 1.51
N ASN A 228 10.12 0.07 0.24
CA ASN A 228 11.51 0.07 -0.20
C ASN A 228 11.74 1.18 -1.25
N PRO A 229 11.59 2.46 -0.84
CA PRO A 229 11.81 3.60 -1.72
C PRO A 229 13.30 3.78 -2.04
N LEU A 230 13.59 4.51 -3.12
CA LEU A 230 14.90 5.07 -3.38
C LEU A 230 15.23 6.11 -2.30
N ARG A 231 16.43 6.03 -1.72
CA ARG A 231 16.92 6.91 -0.65
C ARG A 231 18.30 7.43 -1.01
#